data_AF-A0A4Y7RKY2-F1
#
_entry.id   AF-A0A4Y7RKY2-F1
#
_cell.length_a   1.000
_cell.length_b   1.000
_cell.length_c   1.000
_cell.angle_alpha   90.00
_cell.angle_beta   90.00
_cell.angle_gamma   90.00
#
_symmetry.space_group_name_H-M   'P 1'
#
loop_
_entity.id
_entity.type
_entity.pdbx_description
1 polymer ?
#
loop_
_entity_poly.entity_id
_entity_poly.type
_entity_poly.pdbx_seq_one_letter_code
_entity_poly.pdbx_strand_id
1 'polypeptide(L)'
;MRTEQRIWLKKDGWAPDTPGPVGQRAQLVFVFGAKEPLKDEKLFQEIKEVYPSAYIFGCSTAGEICGARVLDNSIVTTAVEFKYTKLHGLQIRLDEMEDSYQAGKNLAESIPKDGLVHLFVLSDGLNVNGSELAKGLTSHLPGHVAVTGGLAGDGSNFEQTLVFWNSAPHKDTIAVLGLYGDRLKVGYGSMGGWDPFGTDRLITRSSGNVLYEMDGRSALDLYKKG
;
A
#
# COMPACT_ATOMS: atom_id res chain seq x y z
N MET A 1 4.20 -20.77 5.43
CA MET A 1 3.90 -19.85 4.33
C MET A 1 4.90 -20.12 3.23
N ARG A 2 4.48 -20.17 1.97
CA ARG A 2 5.37 -20.19 0.81
C ARG A 2 5.10 -18.98 -0.04
N THR A 3 6.13 -18.48 -0.70
CA THR A 3 6.02 -17.30 -1.56
C THR A 3 6.79 -17.50 -2.85
N GLU A 4 6.38 -16.77 -3.88
CA GLU A 4 7.15 -16.57 -5.09
C GLU A 4 6.97 -15.15 -5.59
N GLN A 5 7.97 -14.64 -6.32
CA GLN A 5 7.91 -13.32 -6.91
C GLN A 5 8.10 -13.40 -8.42
N ARG A 6 7.39 -12.53 -9.14
CA ARG A 6 7.61 -12.28 -10.57
C ARG A 6 7.71 -10.78 -10.79
N ILE A 7 8.59 -10.38 -11.70
CA ILE A 7 8.78 -9.01 -12.13
C ILE A 7 8.29 -8.89 -13.56
N TRP A 8 7.53 -7.86 -13.87
CA TRP A 8 7.28 -7.43 -15.24
C TRP A 8 8.13 -6.20 -15.56
N LEU A 9 8.81 -6.24 -16.70
CA LEU A 9 9.50 -5.09 -17.28
C LEU A 9 8.98 -4.83 -18.69
N LYS A 10 8.81 -3.56 -19.06
CA LYS A 10 8.26 -3.16 -20.37
C LYS A 10 8.99 -3.78 -21.57
N LYS A 11 10.30 -3.99 -21.47
CA LYS A 11 11.13 -4.55 -22.54
C LYS A 11 11.18 -6.07 -22.53
N ASP A 12 11.16 -6.67 -21.34
CA ASP A 12 11.51 -8.08 -21.14
C ASP A 12 10.30 -8.97 -20.78
N GLY A 13 9.14 -8.37 -20.52
CA GLY A 13 7.97 -9.10 -20.06
C GLY A 13 8.12 -9.61 -18.63
N TRP A 14 7.46 -10.74 -18.34
CA TRP A 14 7.47 -11.34 -17.01
C TRP A 14 8.71 -12.21 -16.77
N ALA A 15 9.35 -12.04 -15.62
CA ALA A 15 10.46 -12.86 -15.17
C ALA A 15 10.22 -13.33 -13.72
N PRO A 16 10.18 -14.65 -13.45
CA PRO A 16 10.14 -15.74 -14.45
C PRO A 16 8.85 -15.71 -15.30
N ASP A 17 8.96 -16.21 -16.54
CA ASP A 17 7.83 -16.29 -17.49
C ASP A 17 6.69 -17.16 -16.95
N THR A 18 7.03 -18.24 -16.24
CA THR A 18 6.06 -19.16 -15.63
C THR A 18 6.01 -18.97 -14.11
N PRO A 19 4.85 -19.20 -13.47
CA PRO A 19 4.78 -19.23 -12.02
C PRO A 19 5.65 -20.34 -11.45
N GLY A 20 6.11 -20.12 -10.23
CA GLY A 20 6.87 -21.10 -9.48
C GLY A 20 5.96 -22.14 -8.81
N PRO A 21 6.47 -22.83 -7.78
CA PRO A 21 5.71 -23.85 -7.07
C PRO A 21 4.47 -23.34 -6.34
N VAL A 22 4.41 -22.07 -5.95
CA VAL A 22 3.21 -21.50 -5.31
C VAL A 22 2.10 -21.44 -6.34
N GLY A 23 2.32 -20.75 -7.46
CA GLY A 23 1.41 -20.71 -8.61
C GLY A 23 -0.07 -20.69 -8.23
N GLN A 24 -0.85 -21.61 -8.79
CA GLN A 24 -2.30 -21.71 -8.57
C GLN A 24 -2.72 -21.97 -7.11
N ARG A 25 -1.79 -22.32 -6.20
CA ARG A 25 -2.08 -22.48 -4.76
C ARG A 25 -2.05 -21.16 -4.00
N ALA A 26 -1.62 -20.07 -4.62
CA ALA A 26 -1.66 -18.75 -4.02
C ALA A 26 -3.11 -18.40 -3.62
N GLN A 27 -3.27 -17.88 -2.40
CA GLN A 27 -4.55 -17.26 -1.99
C GLN A 27 -4.48 -15.74 -2.03
N LEU A 28 -3.26 -15.17 -2.12
CA LEU A 28 -3.01 -13.74 -2.19
C LEU A 28 -1.86 -13.46 -3.15
N VAL A 29 -1.99 -12.41 -3.94
CA VAL A 29 -0.92 -11.81 -4.72
C VAL A 29 -0.82 -10.34 -4.35
N PHE A 30 0.29 -9.97 -3.71
CA PHE A 30 0.65 -8.56 -3.60
C PHE A 30 1.16 -8.06 -4.95
N VAL A 31 0.70 -6.88 -5.38
CA VAL A 31 1.12 -6.25 -6.64
C VAL A 31 1.55 -4.82 -6.37
N PHE A 32 2.82 -4.54 -6.57
CA PHE A 32 3.40 -3.20 -6.44
C PHE A 32 4.06 -2.82 -7.75
N GLY A 33 3.78 -1.64 -8.29
CA GLY A 33 4.31 -1.27 -9.59
C GLY A 33 4.20 0.20 -9.91
N ALA A 34 4.89 0.62 -10.96
CA ALA A 34 4.75 1.96 -11.49
C ALA A 34 3.31 2.19 -11.99
N LYS A 35 2.82 3.44 -11.88
CA LYS A 35 1.46 3.84 -12.26
C LYS A 35 1.07 3.39 -13.67
N GLU A 36 1.93 3.66 -14.64
CA GLU A 36 1.62 3.44 -16.06
C GLU A 36 1.41 1.95 -16.42
N PRO A 37 2.31 1.01 -16.07
CA PRO A 37 2.03 -0.40 -16.34
C PRO A 37 0.87 -0.94 -15.50
N LEU A 38 0.62 -0.44 -14.28
CA LEU A 38 -0.55 -0.87 -13.50
C LEU A 38 -1.90 -0.49 -14.15
N LYS A 39 -1.95 0.55 -14.98
CA LYS A 39 -3.16 0.90 -15.74
C LYS A 39 -3.44 -0.04 -16.90
N ASP A 40 -2.49 -0.88 -17.30
CA ASP A 40 -2.69 -1.83 -18.38
C ASP A 40 -3.55 -3.00 -17.90
N GLU A 41 -4.83 -2.99 -18.29
CA GLU A 41 -5.78 -4.04 -17.95
C GLU A 41 -5.29 -5.43 -18.39
N LYS A 42 -4.49 -5.53 -19.46
CA LYS A 42 -3.93 -6.82 -19.91
C LYS A 42 -3.00 -7.40 -18.87
N LEU A 43 -2.10 -6.58 -18.30
CA LEU A 43 -1.18 -7.04 -17.25
C LEU A 43 -1.94 -7.49 -16.01
N PHE A 44 -3.04 -6.82 -15.67
CA PHE A 44 -3.91 -7.28 -14.59
C PHE A 44 -4.54 -8.65 -14.88
N GLN A 45 -5.05 -8.86 -16.11
CA GLN A 45 -5.60 -10.16 -16.51
C GLN A 45 -4.52 -11.25 -16.52
N GLU A 46 -3.31 -10.98 -17.02
CA GLU A 46 -2.20 -11.94 -17.01
C GLU A 46 -1.86 -12.39 -15.58
N ILE A 47 -1.86 -11.48 -14.60
CA ILE A 47 -1.67 -11.84 -13.18
C ILE A 47 -2.79 -12.77 -12.70
N LYS A 48 -4.04 -12.45 -13.06
CA LYS A 48 -5.22 -13.23 -12.66
C LYS A 48 -5.26 -14.62 -13.30
N GLU A 49 -4.82 -14.75 -14.55
CA GLU A 49 -4.71 -16.04 -15.25
C GLU A 49 -3.68 -16.95 -14.59
N VAL A 50 -2.57 -16.38 -14.13
CA VAL A 50 -1.52 -17.13 -13.42
C VAL A 50 -1.95 -17.54 -12.01
N TYR A 51 -2.72 -16.69 -11.32
CA TYR A 51 -3.17 -16.90 -9.94
C TYR A 51 -4.71 -16.85 -9.81
N PRO A 52 -5.46 -17.77 -10.44
CA PRO A 52 -6.91 -17.63 -10.62
C PRO A 52 -7.73 -17.72 -9.33
N SER A 53 -7.17 -18.33 -8.28
CA SER A 53 -7.83 -18.47 -6.97
C SER A 53 -7.38 -17.44 -5.94
N ALA A 54 -6.42 -16.58 -6.29
CA ALA A 54 -5.85 -15.61 -5.37
C ALA A 54 -6.62 -14.29 -5.40
N TYR A 55 -6.75 -13.66 -4.23
CA TYR A 55 -7.04 -12.24 -4.17
C TYR A 55 -5.84 -11.44 -4.66
N ILE A 56 -6.08 -10.40 -5.46
CA ILE A 56 -5.05 -9.47 -5.92
C ILE A 56 -5.13 -8.20 -5.08
N PHE A 57 -4.03 -7.78 -4.46
CA PHE A 57 -4.02 -6.62 -3.57
C PHE A 57 -2.77 -5.80 -3.81
N GLY A 58 -2.91 -4.49 -4.01
CA GLY A 58 -1.77 -3.72 -4.45
C GLY A 58 -1.97 -2.23 -4.53
N CYS A 59 -0.88 -1.55 -4.86
CA CYS A 59 -0.87 -0.13 -5.14
C CYS A 59 0.25 0.27 -6.10
N SER A 60 0.15 1.49 -6.62
CA SER A 60 1.23 2.12 -7.34
C SER A 60 2.37 2.54 -6.40
N THR A 61 3.59 2.56 -6.91
CA THR A 61 4.81 2.84 -6.15
C THR A 61 5.71 3.85 -6.86
N ALA A 62 6.69 4.38 -6.12
CA ALA A 62 7.78 5.19 -6.67
C ALA A 62 9.07 4.39 -6.92
N GLY A 63 9.07 3.12 -6.53
CA GLY A 63 10.12 2.14 -6.76
C GLY A 63 9.63 0.78 -6.27
N GLU A 64 10.02 -0.28 -6.96
CA GLU A 64 9.58 -1.64 -6.66
C GLU A 64 10.71 -2.49 -6.10
N ILE A 65 10.40 -3.39 -5.17
CA ILE A 65 11.39 -4.26 -4.54
C ILE A 65 11.12 -5.72 -4.91
N CYS A 66 12.14 -6.39 -5.47
CA CYS A 66 12.11 -7.83 -5.70
C CYS A 66 13.41 -8.48 -5.22
N GLY A 67 13.32 -9.33 -4.20
CA GLY A 67 14.47 -9.83 -3.46
C GLY A 67 15.31 -8.67 -2.92
N ALA A 68 16.59 -8.60 -3.32
CA ALA A 68 17.52 -7.54 -2.95
C ALA A 68 17.63 -6.40 -3.99
N ARG A 69 16.76 -6.38 -5.00
CA ARG A 69 16.79 -5.37 -6.08
C ARG A 69 15.75 -4.29 -5.86
N VAL A 70 16.15 -3.06 -6.18
CA VAL A 70 15.26 -1.92 -6.37
C VAL A 70 15.11 -1.70 -7.87
N LEU A 71 13.87 -1.53 -8.31
CA LEU A 71 13.48 -1.41 -9.71
C LEU A 71 12.63 -0.16 -9.89
N ASP A 72 12.66 0.38 -11.10
CA ASP A 72 11.78 1.46 -11.54
C ASP A 72 11.00 1.02 -12.78
N ASN A 73 9.83 1.61 -13.00
CA ASN A 73 8.99 1.37 -14.17
C ASN A 73 8.63 -0.11 -14.36
N SER A 74 8.43 -0.84 -13.25
CA SER A 74 8.16 -2.28 -13.26
C SER A 74 6.84 -2.62 -12.55
N ILE A 75 6.45 -3.89 -12.61
CA ILE A 75 5.46 -4.46 -11.68
C ILE A 75 6.14 -5.63 -10.97
N VAL A 76 6.06 -5.67 -9.65
CA VAL A 76 6.46 -6.82 -8.83
C VAL A 76 5.22 -7.46 -8.25
N THR A 77 5.08 -8.76 -8.50
CA THR A 77 4.08 -9.61 -7.85
C THR A 77 4.75 -10.44 -6.77
N THR A 78 4.10 -10.59 -5.62
CA THR A 78 4.47 -11.55 -4.58
C THR A 78 3.26 -12.42 -4.26
N ALA A 79 3.26 -13.64 -4.80
CA ALA A 79 2.21 -14.61 -4.53
C ALA A 79 2.49 -15.36 -3.22
N VAL A 80 1.44 -15.63 -2.45
CA VAL A 80 1.53 -16.19 -1.09
C VAL A 80 0.57 -17.37 -0.94
N GLU A 81 1.13 -18.52 -0.54
CA GLU A 81 0.40 -19.69 -0.06
C GLU A 81 0.46 -19.72 1.48
N PHE A 82 -0.68 -19.48 2.11
CA PHE A 82 -0.95 -19.71 3.51
C PHE A 82 -1.43 -21.14 3.76
N LYS A 83 -0.98 -21.72 4.88
CA LYS A 83 -1.40 -23.06 5.31
C LYS A 83 -2.72 -23.05 6.09
N TYR A 84 -2.93 -22.02 6.90
CA TYR A 84 -4.08 -21.93 7.83
C TYR A 84 -4.71 -20.54 7.91
N THR A 85 -4.07 -19.52 7.34
CA THR A 85 -4.53 -18.13 7.43
C THR A 85 -5.72 -17.92 6.50
N LYS A 86 -6.78 -17.31 7.01
CA LYS A 86 -7.89 -16.82 6.19
C LYS A 86 -7.66 -15.35 5.87
N LEU A 87 -8.21 -14.92 4.73
CA LEU A 87 -8.06 -13.57 4.21
C LEU A 87 -9.45 -12.95 4.08
N HIS A 88 -9.57 -11.69 4.48
CA HIS A 88 -10.74 -10.87 4.17
C HIS A 88 -10.25 -9.48 3.85
N GLY A 89 -10.77 -8.88 2.79
CA GLY A 89 -10.39 -7.53 2.41
C GLY A 89 -11.57 -6.80 1.83
N LEU A 90 -11.45 -5.48 1.88
CA LEU A 90 -12.44 -4.55 1.36
C LEU A 90 -11.72 -3.26 0.92
N GLN A 91 -12.37 -2.51 0.04
CA GLN A 91 -11.89 -1.21 -0.39
C GLN A 91 -13.02 -0.19 -0.32
N ILE A 92 -12.66 1.06 -0.10
CA ILE A 92 -13.56 2.21 -0.11
C ILE A 92 -13.02 3.29 -1.04
N ARG A 93 -13.91 4.15 -1.51
CA ARG A 93 -13.56 5.32 -2.32
C ARG A 93 -13.49 6.56 -1.43
N LEU A 94 -12.57 7.48 -1.72
CA LEU A 94 -12.41 8.69 -0.89
C LEU A 94 -13.57 9.68 -1.04
N ASP A 95 -14.27 9.69 -2.17
CA ASP A 95 -15.45 10.54 -2.39
C ASP A 95 -16.66 10.14 -1.53
N GLU A 96 -16.62 8.98 -0.88
CA GLU A 96 -17.62 8.51 0.08
C GLU A 96 -17.36 9.03 1.51
N MET A 97 -16.27 9.76 1.74
CA MET A 97 -15.75 10.05 3.08
C MET A 97 -15.43 11.53 3.29
N GLU A 98 -15.71 12.04 4.49
CA GLU A 98 -15.44 13.44 4.86
C GLU A 98 -13.96 13.68 5.18
N ASP A 99 -13.31 12.75 5.90
CA ASP A 99 -11.90 12.84 6.24
C ASP A 99 -11.21 11.46 6.39
N SER A 100 -9.87 11.48 6.53
CA SER A 100 -9.04 10.27 6.64
C SER A 100 -9.27 9.49 7.94
N TYR A 101 -9.62 10.14 9.05
CA TYR A 101 -9.92 9.46 10.31
C TYR A 101 -11.22 8.67 10.20
N GLN A 102 -12.27 9.30 9.67
CA GLN A 102 -13.57 8.68 9.43
C GLN A 102 -13.45 7.53 8.43
N ALA A 103 -12.56 7.65 7.42
CA ALA A 103 -12.24 6.55 6.52
C ALA A 103 -11.64 5.35 7.27
N GLY A 104 -10.65 5.60 8.14
CA GLY A 104 -10.07 4.56 8.99
C GLY A 104 -11.07 3.91 9.93
N LYS A 105 -11.94 4.71 10.55
CA LYS A 105 -13.02 4.21 11.40
C LYS A 105 -13.96 3.29 10.62
N ASN A 106 -14.45 3.73 9.45
CA ASN A 106 -15.37 2.95 8.62
C ASN A 106 -14.77 1.60 8.20
N LEU A 107 -13.49 1.59 7.80
CA LEU A 107 -12.76 0.37 7.47
C LEU A 107 -12.65 -0.60 8.66
N ALA A 108 -12.30 -0.09 9.83
CA ALA A 108 -12.17 -0.88 11.06
C ALA A 108 -13.51 -1.44 11.56
N GLU A 109 -14.60 -0.69 11.36
CA GLU A 109 -15.95 -1.14 11.72
C GLU A 109 -16.49 -2.18 10.73
N SER A 110 -16.15 -2.06 9.45
CA SER A 110 -16.65 -2.93 8.37
C SER A 110 -15.94 -4.28 8.30
N ILE A 111 -14.70 -4.36 8.80
CA ILE A 111 -13.93 -5.60 8.71
C ILE A 111 -14.33 -6.61 9.81
N PRO A 112 -14.48 -7.91 9.49
CA PRO A 112 -14.77 -8.93 10.50
C PRO A 112 -13.67 -8.98 11.57
N LYS A 113 -14.06 -9.02 12.84
CA LYS A 113 -13.14 -8.97 13.99
C LYS A 113 -12.78 -10.34 14.54
N ASP A 114 -13.65 -11.33 14.36
CA ASP A 114 -13.43 -12.68 14.90
C ASP A 114 -12.21 -13.34 14.25
N GLY A 115 -11.24 -13.70 15.09
CA GLY A 115 -9.97 -14.29 14.66
C GLY A 115 -9.03 -13.37 13.88
N LEU A 116 -9.29 -12.05 13.82
CA LEU A 116 -8.42 -11.08 13.17
C LEU A 116 -7.11 -10.93 13.96
N VAL A 117 -5.97 -11.06 13.28
CA VAL A 117 -4.63 -10.95 13.90
C VAL A 117 -3.91 -9.70 13.43
N HIS A 118 -4.08 -9.34 12.16
CA HIS A 118 -3.34 -8.23 11.56
C HIS A 118 -4.15 -7.57 10.46
N LEU A 119 -4.04 -6.24 10.35
CA LEU A 119 -4.60 -5.46 9.26
C LEU A 119 -3.48 -4.84 8.43
N PHE A 120 -3.44 -5.16 7.14
CA PHE A 120 -2.56 -4.50 6.18
C PHE A 120 -3.35 -3.47 5.37
N VAL A 121 -2.92 -2.20 5.36
CA VAL A 121 -3.61 -1.10 4.67
C VAL A 121 -2.76 -0.54 3.53
N LEU A 122 -3.40 -0.31 2.38
CA LEU A 122 -2.87 0.48 1.28
C LEU A 122 -3.83 1.63 1.02
N SER A 123 -3.32 2.85 0.96
CA SER A 123 -4.13 4.05 0.74
C SER A 123 -3.53 4.93 -0.34
N ASP A 124 -4.39 5.72 -1.00
CA ASP A 124 -3.94 6.81 -1.86
C ASP A 124 -2.91 7.69 -1.13
N GLY A 125 -1.80 7.99 -1.80
CA GLY A 125 -0.69 8.71 -1.15
C GLY A 125 -0.73 10.23 -1.28
N LEU A 126 -1.70 10.78 -2.02
CA LEU A 126 -1.81 12.23 -2.26
C LEU A 126 -2.93 12.84 -1.43
N ASN A 127 -4.07 12.16 -1.36
CA ASN A 127 -5.31 12.69 -0.79
C ASN A 127 -5.61 12.19 0.63
N VAL A 128 -4.78 11.31 1.19
CA VAL A 128 -4.99 10.71 2.51
C VAL A 128 -3.94 11.17 3.51
N ASN A 129 -4.39 11.63 4.68
CA ASN A 129 -3.51 11.81 5.83
C ASN A 129 -3.31 10.45 6.51
N GLY A 130 -2.14 9.84 6.28
CA GLY A 130 -1.80 8.52 6.82
C GLY A 130 -1.86 8.42 8.35
N SER A 131 -1.55 9.50 9.06
CA SER A 131 -1.62 9.53 10.53
C SER A 131 -3.06 9.47 11.03
N GLU A 132 -3.96 10.25 10.43
CA GLU A 132 -5.38 10.24 10.77
C GLU A 132 -6.04 8.93 10.38
N LEU A 133 -5.70 8.38 9.21
CA LEU A 133 -6.14 7.04 8.79
C LEU A 133 -5.73 5.97 9.81
N ALA A 134 -4.45 5.95 10.20
CA ALA A 134 -3.95 5.00 11.18
C ALA A 134 -4.63 5.15 12.56
N LYS A 135 -4.87 6.39 13.02
CA LYS A 135 -5.64 6.66 14.25
C LYS A 135 -7.07 6.14 14.15
N GLY A 136 -7.77 6.40 13.04
CA GLY A 136 -9.13 5.92 12.80
C GLY A 136 -9.22 4.40 12.86
N LEU A 137 -8.27 3.71 12.21
CA LEU A 137 -8.17 2.25 12.24
C LEU A 137 -7.91 1.72 13.66
N THR A 138 -6.81 2.16 14.27
CA THR A 138 -6.33 1.62 15.56
C THR A 138 -7.27 1.92 16.73
N SER A 139 -8.04 3.00 16.67
CA SER A 139 -9.01 3.35 17.72
C SER A 139 -10.27 2.45 17.72
N HIS A 140 -10.54 1.76 16.61
CA HIS A 140 -11.77 0.97 16.42
C HIS A 140 -11.51 -0.54 16.18
N LEU A 141 -10.25 -0.94 16.10
CA LEU A 141 -9.84 -2.34 16.06
C LEU A 141 -9.58 -2.89 17.47
N PRO A 142 -9.68 -4.21 17.67
CA PRO A 142 -9.25 -4.82 18.93
C PRO A 142 -7.78 -4.49 19.21
N GLY A 143 -7.44 -4.17 20.47
CA GLY A 143 -6.10 -3.69 20.82
C GLY A 143 -4.93 -4.67 20.60
N HIS A 144 -5.20 -5.93 20.28
CA HIS A 144 -4.19 -6.91 19.91
C HIS A 144 -3.90 -6.96 18.39
N VAL A 145 -4.74 -6.32 17.57
CA VAL A 145 -4.59 -6.30 16.11
C VAL A 145 -3.60 -5.21 15.74
N ALA A 146 -2.46 -5.61 15.19
CA ALA A 146 -1.51 -4.67 14.63
C ALA A 146 -1.99 -4.15 13.27
N VAL A 147 -1.64 -2.89 12.96
CA VAL A 147 -1.92 -2.25 11.67
C VAL A 147 -0.59 -1.86 11.05
N THR A 148 -0.34 -2.34 9.83
CA THR A 148 0.81 -1.91 9.01
C THR A 148 0.33 -1.59 7.61
N GLY A 149 1.16 -0.93 6.80
CA GLY A 149 0.75 -0.59 5.46
C GLY A 149 1.66 0.41 4.79
N GLY A 150 1.14 1.03 3.75
CA GLY A 150 1.83 2.06 2.98
C GLY A 150 0.88 2.97 2.23
N LEU A 151 1.43 4.12 1.83
CA LEU A 151 0.79 5.07 0.94
C LEU A 151 1.28 4.81 -0.48
N ALA A 152 0.36 4.81 -1.44
CA ALA A 152 0.68 4.61 -2.85
C ALA A 152 1.53 5.78 -3.39
N GLY A 153 2.44 5.48 -4.31
CA GLY A 153 3.32 6.47 -4.95
C GLY A 153 3.06 6.62 -6.45
N ASP A 154 3.58 7.68 -7.04
CA ASP A 154 3.52 7.97 -8.49
C ASP A 154 4.89 8.41 -9.01
N GLY A 155 5.94 7.66 -8.66
CA GLY A 155 7.32 8.07 -8.92
C GLY A 155 7.59 9.49 -8.41
N SER A 156 8.18 10.32 -9.27
CA SER A 156 8.40 11.75 -9.03
C SER A 156 7.30 12.66 -9.57
N ASN A 157 6.19 12.11 -10.10
CA ASN A 157 5.14 12.90 -10.75
C ASN A 157 4.16 13.51 -9.73
N PHE A 158 3.83 12.74 -8.68
CA PHE A 158 2.88 13.15 -7.64
C PHE A 158 1.51 13.61 -8.18
N GLU A 159 1.04 13.03 -9.29
CA GLU A 159 -0.21 13.45 -9.94
C GLU A 159 -1.39 12.54 -9.57
N GLN A 160 -1.15 11.22 -9.59
CA GLN A 160 -2.21 10.24 -9.35
C GLN A 160 -1.63 8.95 -8.80
N THR A 161 -2.19 8.45 -7.70
CA THR A 161 -1.83 7.14 -7.16
C THR A 161 -2.94 6.12 -7.41
N LEU A 162 -2.62 4.83 -7.36
CA LEU A 162 -3.55 3.74 -7.60
C LEU A 162 -3.51 2.76 -6.44
N VAL A 163 -4.69 2.28 -6.01
CA VAL A 163 -4.86 1.24 -4.99
C VAL A 163 -5.96 0.28 -5.47
N PHE A 164 -5.86 -1.00 -5.11
CA PHE A 164 -6.86 -1.99 -5.49
C PHE A 164 -6.90 -3.20 -4.56
N TRP A 165 -8.11 -3.73 -4.39
CA TRP A 165 -8.42 -5.01 -3.80
C TRP A 165 -9.34 -5.81 -4.73
N ASN A 166 -8.79 -6.88 -5.31
CA ASN A 166 -9.42 -7.85 -6.18
C ASN A 166 -10.22 -7.23 -7.35
N SER A 167 -9.86 -6.01 -7.74
CA SER A 167 -10.40 -5.26 -8.87
C SER A 167 -9.25 -4.58 -9.61
N ALA A 168 -9.57 -3.96 -10.75
CA ALA A 168 -8.60 -3.12 -11.45
C ALA A 168 -8.07 -1.99 -10.53
N PRO A 169 -6.86 -1.45 -10.77
CA PRO A 169 -6.31 -0.32 -10.03
C PRO A 169 -7.14 0.96 -10.16
N HIS A 170 -7.44 1.62 -9.03
CA HIS A 170 -8.22 2.84 -9.01
C HIS A 170 -7.56 3.95 -8.19
N LYS A 171 -7.72 5.22 -8.63
CA LYS A 171 -7.33 6.41 -7.86
C LYS A 171 -8.26 6.66 -6.68
N ASP A 172 -7.93 7.53 -5.74
CA ASP A 172 -8.85 7.94 -4.67
C ASP A 172 -9.45 6.73 -3.90
N THR A 173 -8.58 5.77 -3.57
CA THR A 173 -9.00 4.47 -3.02
C THR A 173 -8.16 4.10 -1.80
N ILE A 174 -8.82 3.52 -0.80
CA ILE A 174 -8.15 2.86 0.33
C ILE A 174 -8.62 1.41 0.35
N ALA A 175 -7.68 0.48 0.50
CA ALA A 175 -7.96 -0.93 0.58
C ALA A 175 -7.26 -1.55 1.80
N VAL A 176 -7.96 -2.46 2.47
CA VAL A 176 -7.46 -3.18 3.64
C VAL A 176 -7.54 -4.68 3.43
N LEU A 177 -6.58 -5.38 4.02
CA LEU A 177 -6.50 -6.82 4.07
C LEU A 177 -6.34 -7.27 5.52
N GLY A 178 -7.37 -7.92 6.04
CA GLY A 178 -7.33 -8.64 7.31
C GLY A 178 -6.71 -10.03 7.13
N LEU A 179 -5.78 -10.36 8.02
CA LEU A 179 -5.16 -11.67 8.14
C LEU A 179 -5.66 -12.35 9.42
N TYR A 180 -6.20 -13.56 9.27
CA TYR A 180 -6.94 -14.24 10.33
C TYR A 180 -6.34 -15.59 10.70
N GLY A 181 -6.44 -15.95 11.97
CA GLY A 181 -6.14 -17.29 12.48
C GLY A 181 -5.13 -17.31 13.63
N ASP A 182 -5.44 -18.09 14.66
CA ASP A 182 -4.65 -18.30 15.88
C ASP A 182 -3.19 -18.73 15.67
N ARG A 183 -2.91 -19.42 14.55
CA ARG A 183 -1.56 -19.89 14.17
C ARG A 183 -0.72 -18.83 13.44
N LEU A 184 -1.32 -17.71 13.05
CA LEU A 184 -0.60 -16.64 12.37
C LEU A 184 0.20 -15.84 13.41
N LYS A 185 1.47 -15.59 13.09
CA LYS A 185 2.31 -14.65 13.83
C LYS A 185 2.79 -13.59 12.85
N VAL A 186 2.62 -12.32 13.21
CA VAL A 186 3.07 -11.19 12.41
C VAL A 186 4.16 -10.46 13.19
N GLY A 187 5.29 -10.25 12.52
CA GLY A 187 6.34 -9.35 12.98
C GLY A 187 6.44 -8.20 12.00
N TYR A 188 6.65 -6.99 12.50
CA TYR A 188 6.89 -5.82 11.70
C TYR A 188 8.05 -5.03 12.29
N GLY A 189 8.75 -4.29 11.44
CA GLY A 189 9.80 -3.37 11.82
C GLY A 189 9.68 -2.13 10.95
N SER A 190 9.95 -0.98 11.53
CA SER A 190 10.11 0.26 10.79
C SER A 190 11.52 0.76 11.05
N MET A 191 12.28 0.94 9.99
CA MET A 191 13.53 1.69 10.00
C MET A 191 13.27 2.98 9.24
N GLY A 192 12.99 4.03 10.00
CA GLY A 192 12.74 5.36 9.52
C GLY A 192 13.42 6.34 10.46
N GLY A 193 13.92 7.42 9.89
CA GLY A 193 14.69 8.42 10.61
C GLY A 193 15.33 9.29 9.55
N TRP A 194 14.92 10.54 9.49
CA TRP A 194 15.68 11.55 8.79
C TRP A 194 16.78 11.97 9.75
N ASP A 195 18.03 11.76 9.38
CA ASP A 195 19.09 12.48 10.05
C ASP A 195 18.89 13.97 9.74
N PRO A 196 18.74 14.83 10.75
CA PRO A 196 18.51 16.25 10.51
C PRO A 196 19.66 16.79 9.67
N PHE A 197 19.32 17.30 8.48
CA PHE A 197 20.27 17.92 7.58
C PHE A 197 19.96 19.42 7.47
N GLY A 198 20.92 20.25 7.87
CA GLY A 198 20.82 21.71 7.79
C GLY A 198 20.45 22.39 9.10
N THR A 199 20.05 23.65 9.00
CA THR A 199 19.70 24.50 10.15
C THR A 199 18.31 24.15 10.65
N ASP A 200 18.13 24.06 11.97
CA ASP A 200 16.81 23.94 12.58
C ASP A 200 15.94 25.14 12.17
N ARG A 201 14.70 24.86 11.76
CA ARG A 201 13.71 25.87 11.37
C ARG A 201 12.41 25.66 12.12
N LEU A 202 11.78 26.76 12.54
CA LEU A 202 10.52 26.74 13.25
C LEU A 202 9.35 26.69 12.27
N ILE A 203 8.48 25.67 12.36
CA ILE A 203 7.20 25.66 11.64
C ILE A 203 6.30 26.74 12.25
N THR A 204 6.05 27.82 11.51
CA THR A 204 5.17 28.92 11.96
C THR A 204 3.75 28.78 11.46
N ARG A 205 3.53 28.03 10.37
CA ARG A 205 2.18 27.72 9.86
C ARG A 205 2.13 26.40 9.12
N SER A 206 1.23 25.53 9.56
CA SER A 206 0.90 24.27 8.89
C SER A 206 -0.60 24.00 9.03
N SER A 207 -1.15 23.17 8.14
CA SER A 207 -2.47 22.56 8.30
C SER A 207 -2.35 21.09 7.95
N GLY A 208 -2.51 20.21 8.93
CA GLY A 208 -2.28 18.77 8.75
C GLY A 208 -0.86 18.47 8.25
N ASN A 209 -0.74 17.76 7.13
CA ASN A 209 0.51 17.43 6.46
C ASN A 209 1.03 18.52 5.51
N VAL A 210 0.31 19.64 5.36
CA VAL A 210 0.70 20.74 4.47
C VAL A 210 1.46 21.81 5.27
N LEU A 211 2.73 21.99 4.93
CA LEU A 211 3.60 23.01 5.50
C LEU A 211 3.52 24.29 4.68
N TYR A 212 3.02 25.38 5.27
CA TYR A 212 2.91 26.68 4.59
C TYR A 212 4.10 27.58 4.89
N GLU A 213 4.51 27.66 6.16
CA GLU A 213 5.53 28.61 6.59
C GLU A 213 6.52 27.99 7.59
N MET A 214 7.79 28.34 7.38
CA MET A 214 8.88 28.14 8.34
C MET A 214 9.60 29.46 8.58
N ASP A 215 9.96 29.75 9.82
CA ASP A 215 10.62 30.99 10.25
C ASP A 215 9.87 32.26 9.79
N GLY A 216 8.53 32.21 9.72
CA GLY A 216 7.68 33.29 9.23
C GLY A 216 7.79 33.55 7.72
N ARG A 217 8.35 32.61 6.95
CA ARG A 217 8.52 32.69 5.50
C ARG A 217 7.86 31.51 4.81
N SER A 218 7.44 31.70 3.56
CA SER A 218 6.90 30.63 2.71
C SER A 218 7.84 29.43 2.62
N ALA A 219 7.33 28.23 2.90
CA ALA A 219 8.09 26.99 2.84
C ALA A 219 8.64 26.73 1.41
N LEU A 220 7.87 27.09 0.38
CA LEU A 220 8.28 26.96 -1.02
C LEU A 220 9.45 27.90 -1.37
N ASP A 221 9.45 29.12 -0.83
CA ASP A 221 10.51 30.09 -1.09
C ASP A 221 11.83 29.69 -0.43
N LEU A 222 11.76 29.03 0.72
CA LEU A 222 12.91 28.45 1.39
C LEU A 222 13.44 27.23 0.62
N TYR A 223 12.55 26.38 0.10
CA TYR A 223 12.94 25.20 -0.68
C TYR A 223 13.67 25.57 -1.98
N LYS A 224 13.20 26.60 -2.70
CA LYS A 224 13.82 27.03 -3.98
C LYS A 224 15.20 27.67 -3.85
N LYS A 225 15.66 27.97 -2.63
CA LYS A 225 16.95 28.63 -2.37
C LYS A 225 18.06 27.66 -1.94
N GLY A 226 17.71 26.40 -1.66
CA GLY A 226 18.66 25.30 -1.45
C GLY A 226 18.88 24.55 -2.75
#